data_AF-A0A957VFY7-F1
#
_entry.id   AF-A0A957VFY7-F1
#
_cell.length_a   1.000
_cell.length_b   1.000
_cell.length_c   1.000
_cell.angle_alpha   90.00
_cell.angle_beta   90.00
_cell.angle_gamma   90.00
#
_symmetry.space_group_name_H-M   'P 1'
#
loop_
_entity.id
_entity.type
_entity.pdbx_description
1 polymer ?
#
loop_
_entity_poly.entity_id
_entity_poly.type
_entity_poly.pdbx_seq_one_letter_code
_entity_poly.pdbx_strand_id
1 'polypeptide(L)'
;MNATYVEHEARRRTVLVAVMNNREDWRRVAEEGWYRIPQRRAPRRIGADFLALYQTGAFRRSGEAHTVTYFAPTRRYQLLTRAEMMPQEADHPRAQDYYFRIEVGPLERLMRPVPAATMRRITFIHTTLARLLHADDVRDLFLQDDPFERLWQALRDARLRPLPNRVAGDRPLDITLRARGGYLGINCDEATGAREQRPLPERWSFVTLAPQEIERDLPGCLRKIGAA
;
A
#
# COMPACT_ATOMS: atom_id res chain seq x y z
N MET A 1 -11.46 -19.93 17.84
CA MET A 1 -10.82 -19.74 16.51
C MET A 1 -9.41 -20.31 16.58
N ASN A 2 -9.01 -21.15 15.63
CA ASN A 2 -7.76 -21.94 15.70
C ASN A 2 -6.54 -21.13 15.21
N ALA A 3 -5.36 -21.31 15.80
CA ALA A 3 -4.16 -20.49 15.53
C ALA A 3 -3.74 -20.51 14.04
N THR A 4 -3.86 -21.67 13.39
CA THR A 4 -3.56 -21.86 11.96
C THR A 4 -4.45 -21.01 11.06
N TYR A 5 -5.73 -20.81 11.42
CA TYR A 5 -6.66 -19.98 10.66
C TYR A 5 -6.26 -18.50 10.72
N VAL A 6 -5.88 -18.00 11.90
CA VAL A 6 -5.42 -16.62 12.09
C VAL A 6 -4.14 -16.37 11.30
N GLU A 7 -3.23 -17.34 11.27
CA GLU A 7 -2.00 -17.23 10.48
C GLU A 7 -2.27 -17.24 8.97
N HIS A 8 -3.19 -18.07 8.49
CA HIS A 8 -3.63 -18.06 7.09
C HIS A 8 -4.31 -16.75 6.71
N GLU A 9 -5.16 -16.18 7.57
CA GLU A 9 -5.78 -14.87 7.34
C GLU A 9 -4.70 -13.77 7.31
N ALA A 10 -3.76 -13.78 8.24
CA ALA A 10 -2.65 -12.82 8.26
C ALA A 10 -1.73 -12.93 7.03
N ARG A 11 -1.59 -14.13 6.44
CA ARG A 11 -0.85 -14.30 5.17
C ARG A 11 -1.56 -13.67 3.97
N ARG A 12 -2.89 -13.55 4.03
CA ARG A 12 -3.70 -12.91 2.99
C ARG A 12 -3.76 -11.40 3.10
N ARG A 13 -3.61 -10.85 4.31
CA ARG A 13 -3.61 -9.40 4.53
C ARG A 13 -2.28 -8.78 4.10
N THR A 14 -2.37 -7.65 3.42
CA THR A 14 -1.23 -6.90 2.89
C THR A 14 -0.83 -5.75 3.82
N VAL A 15 0.45 -5.41 3.84
CA VAL A 15 1.00 -4.30 4.62
C VAL A 15 1.88 -3.45 3.71
N LEU A 16 1.69 -2.14 3.78
CA LEU A 16 2.67 -1.19 3.28
C LEU A 16 3.47 -0.63 4.46
N VAL A 17 4.78 -0.89 4.49
CA VAL A 17 5.69 -0.23 5.43
C VAL A 17 6.07 1.12 4.86
N ALA A 18 5.61 2.19 5.52
CA ALA A 18 5.87 3.56 5.15
C ALA A 18 7.00 4.18 6.00
N VAL A 19 7.70 5.15 5.39
CA VAL A 19 8.88 5.77 5.99
C VAL A 19 8.50 7.01 6.77
N MET A 20 8.58 6.94 8.10
CA MET A 20 8.35 8.05 9.01
C MET A 20 9.66 8.80 9.28
N ASN A 21 9.86 9.92 8.59
CA ASN A 21 11.12 10.67 8.61
C ASN A 21 11.08 12.01 9.36
N ASN A 22 9.94 12.39 9.92
CA ASN A 22 9.77 13.61 10.70
C ASN A 22 8.65 13.45 11.73
N ARG A 23 8.67 14.28 12.78
CA ARG A 23 7.71 14.22 13.89
C ARG A 23 6.33 14.77 13.53
N GLU A 24 6.26 15.65 12.55
CA GLU A 24 5.03 16.28 12.09
C GLU A 24 4.09 15.27 11.41
N ASP A 25 4.64 14.37 10.59
CA ASP A 25 3.88 13.26 10.00
C ASP A 25 3.50 12.22 11.06
N TRP A 26 4.32 12.02 12.10
CA TRP A 26 3.96 11.16 13.24
C TRP A 26 2.78 11.74 14.03
N ARG A 27 2.81 13.05 14.31
CA ARG A 27 1.72 13.75 14.97
C ARG A 27 0.41 13.60 14.19
N ARG A 28 0.44 13.83 12.87
CA ARG A 28 -0.73 13.68 11.99
C ARG A 28 -1.31 12.26 12.03
N VAL A 29 -0.47 11.22 11.93
CA VAL A 29 -1.01 9.85 11.96
C VAL A 29 -1.54 9.46 13.34
N ALA A 30 -0.91 9.93 14.41
CA ALA A 30 -1.31 9.61 15.78
C ALA A 30 -2.54 10.39 16.27
N GLU A 31 -2.65 11.67 15.92
CA GLU A 31 -3.70 12.57 16.44
C GLU A 31 -4.83 12.78 15.43
N GLU A 32 -4.52 12.83 14.14
CA GLU A 32 -5.47 13.16 13.07
C GLU A 32 -5.89 11.93 12.26
N GLY A 33 -5.24 10.78 12.45
CA GLY A 33 -5.62 9.49 11.85
C GLY A 33 -5.31 9.38 10.36
N TRP A 34 -4.28 10.07 9.86
CA TRP A 34 -3.88 9.95 8.45
C TRP A 34 -2.38 10.10 8.22
N TYR A 35 -1.89 9.50 7.13
CA TYR A 35 -0.50 9.59 6.66
C TYR A 35 -0.45 10.02 5.19
N ARG A 36 0.64 10.68 4.78
CA ARG A 36 0.83 11.14 3.40
C ARG A 36 1.99 10.47 2.69
N ILE A 37 1.79 10.17 1.41
CA ILE A 37 2.85 9.74 0.49
C ILE A 37 2.92 10.74 -0.67
N PRO A 38 4.06 11.42 -0.91
CA PRO A 38 4.22 12.26 -2.09
C PRO A 38 4.03 11.42 -3.36
N GLN A 39 3.13 11.82 -4.28
CA GLN A 39 2.80 11.03 -5.46
C GLN A 39 4.04 10.68 -6.29
N ARG A 40 4.95 11.67 -6.44
CA ARG A 40 6.20 11.53 -7.20
C ARG A 40 7.20 10.54 -6.60
N ARG A 41 7.02 10.16 -5.33
CA ARG A 41 7.90 9.24 -4.58
C ARG A 41 7.18 7.95 -4.15
N ALA A 42 5.92 7.78 -4.54
CA ALA A 42 5.13 6.63 -4.15
C ALA A 42 5.73 5.34 -4.74
N PRO A 43 5.67 4.21 -4.00
CA PRO A 43 5.98 2.90 -4.57
C PRO A 43 5.00 2.57 -5.70
N ARG A 44 5.29 1.59 -6.56
CA ARG A 44 4.36 1.20 -7.65
C ARG A 44 2.98 0.77 -7.12
N ARG A 45 2.95 0.23 -5.91
CA ARG A 45 1.77 -0.28 -5.23
C ARG A 45 1.64 0.38 -3.86
N ILE A 46 0.69 1.30 -3.73
CA ILE A 46 0.35 1.93 -2.43
C ILE A 46 -0.75 1.20 -1.67
N GLY A 47 -1.56 0.38 -2.35
CA GLY A 47 -2.69 -0.31 -1.73
C GLY A 47 -2.24 -1.40 -0.78
N ALA A 48 -2.70 -1.33 0.47
CA ALA A 48 -2.51 -2.37 1.47
C ALA A 48 -3.62 -2.34 2.53
N ASP A 49 -3.91 -3.48 3.16
CA ASP A 49 -4.85 -3.57 4.29
C ASP A 49 -4.38 -2.79 5.51
N PHE A 50 -3.07 -2.75 5.74
CA PHE A 50 -2.46 -2.05 6.86
C PHE A 50 -1.31 -1.15 6.41
N LEU A 51 -1.12 -0.07 7.15
CA LEU A 51 0.06 0.79 7.05
C LEU A 51 0.92 0.55 8.30
N ALA A 52 2.17 0.12 8.11
CA ALA A 52 3.16 0.04 9.18
C ALA A 52 4.16 1.19 9.06
N LEU A 53 4.71 1.65 10.18
CA LEU A 53 5.50 2.89 10.21
C LEU A 53 6.95 2.60 10.63
N TYR A 54 7.86 2.68 9.67
CA TYR A 54 9.29 2.65 9.92
C TYR A 54 9.78 4.03 10.38
N GLN A 55 10.19 4.13 11.63
CA GLN A 55 10.71 5.36 12.22
C GLN A 55 12.19 5.49 11.85
N THR A 56 12.57 6.55 11.15
CA THR A 56 13.98 6.77 10.77
C THR A 56 14.82 7.32 11.93
N GLY A 57 16.07 7.71 11.64
CA GLY A 57 16.95 8.38 12.62
C GLY A 57 16.39 9.67 13.24
N ALA A 58 15.35 10.28 12.66
CA ALA A 58 14.64 11.42 13.25
C ALA A 58 14.00 11.10 14.62
N PHE A 59 13.80 9.81 14.92
CA PHE A 59 13.18 9.32 16.15
C PHE A 59 14.19 8.83 17.20
N ARG A 60 15.49 9.15 17.05
CA ARG A 60 16.53 8.67 17.99
C ARG A 60 16.25 9.05 19.44
N ARG A 61 15.67 10.24 19.66
CA ARG A 61 15.32 10.73 21.01
C ARG A 61 14.18 9.96 21.69
N SER A 62 13.32 9.27 20.95
CA SER A 62 12.25 8.45 21.54
C SER A 62 12.67 6.99 21.77
N GLY A 63 13.88 6.59 21.37
CA GLY A 63 14.33 5.20 21.44
C GLY A 63 13.75 4.30 20.33
N GLU A 64 12.96 4.86 19.40
CA GLU A 64 12.26 4.09 18.36
C GLU A 64 12.87 4.29 16.97
N ALA A 65 14.05 4.91 16.87
CA ALA A 65 14.73 5.06 15.60
C ALA A 65 15.14 3.71 15.01
N HIS A 66 15.02 3.66 13.68
CA HIS A 66 15.37 2.52 12.84
C HIS A 66 14.53 1.28 13.15
N THR A 67 13.25 1.45 13.46
CA THR A 67 12.37 0.35 13.85
C THR A 67 10.98 0.55 13.26
N VAL A 68 10.33 -0.55 12.87
CA VAL A 68 8.88 -0.58 12.62
C VAL A 68 8.20 -0.94 13.93
N THR A 69 7.46 0.01 14.49
CA THR A 69 6.91 -0.14 15.85
C THR A 69 5.39 -0.15 15.87
N TYR A 70 4.79 0.61 14.96
CA TYR A 70 3.35 0.83 14.91
C TYR A 70 2.79 0.45 13.55
N PHE A 71 1.56 -0.04 13.56
CA PHE A 71 0.78 -0.28 12.35
C PHE A 71 -0.69 0.06 12.60
N ALA A 72 -1.45 0.30 11.53
CA ALA A 72 -2.88 0.59 11.62
C ALA A 72 -3.59 0.09 10.36
N PRO A 73 -4.87 -0.33 10.46
CA PRO A 73 -5.67 -0.68 9.29
C PRO A 73 -5.90 0.56 8.42
N THR A 74 -5.72 0.43 7.11
CA THR A 74 -6.03 1.51 6.17
C THR A 74 -7.54 1.60 5.96
N ARG A 75 -8.03 2.82 5.74
CA ARG A 75 -9.47 3.10 5.61
C ARG A 75 -9.81 3.69 4.26
N ARG A 76 -9.10 4.76 3.89
CA ARG A 76 -9.42 5.56 2.72
C ARG A 76 -8.17 6.08 2.05
N TYR A 77 -8.18 6.13 0.72
CA TYR A 77 -7.12 6.74 -0.07
C TYR A 77 -7.70 7.91 -0.86
N GLN A 78 -7.01 9.03 -0.86
CA GLN A 78 -7.36 10.21 -1.64
C GLN A 78 -6.10 10.76 -2.29
N LEU A 79 -6.22 11.25 -3.53
CA LEU A 79 -5.15 12.01 -4.19
C LEU A 79 -5.50 13.49 -4.09
N LEU A 80 -4.75 14.23 -3.28
CA LEU A 80 -4.98 15.64 -2.98
C LEU A 80 -3.68 16.43 -3.17
N THR A 81 -3.77 17.69 -3.51
CA THR A 81 -2.65 18.62 -3.42
C THR A 81 -2.27 18.87 -1.95
N ARG A 82 -1.06 19.38 -1.71
CA ARG A 82 -0.62 19.75 -0.35
C ARG A 82 -1.54 20.81 0.26
N ALA A 83 -1.95 21.81 -0.53
CA ALA A 83 -2.82 22.89 -0.07
C ALA A 83 -4.23 22.39 0.29
N GLU A 84 -4.80 21.46 -0.49
CA GLU A 84 -6.10 20.85 -0.16
C GLU A 84 -6.04 20.02 1.13
N MET A 85 -4.94 19.28 1.33
CA MET A 85 -4.77 18.42 2.52
C MET A 85 -4.35 19.21 3.76
N MET A 86 -3.61 20.30 3.61
CA MET A 86 -3.11 21.16 4.70
C MET A 86 -3.32 22.63 4.30
N PRO A 87 -4.53 23.18 4.50
CA PRO A 87 -4.86 24.56 4.09
C PRO A 87 -3.97 25.62 4.72
N GLN A 88 -3.43 25.37 5.92
CA GLN A 88 -2.48 26.27 6.60
C GLN A 88 -1.12 26.36 5.88
N GLU A 89 -0.85 25.47 4.92
CA GLU A 89 0.37 25.44 4.12
C GLU A 89 0.12 25.83 2.65
N ALA A 90 -0.90 26.65 2.38
CA ALA A 90 -1.27 27.10 1.04
C ALA A 90 -0.14 27.86 0.31
N ASP A 91 0.73 28.58 1.03
CA ASP A 91 1.87 29.32 0.45
C ASP A 91 3.18 28.49 0.41
N HIS A 92 3.12 27.21 0.78
CA HIS A 92 4.31 26.36 0.75
C HIS A 92 4.82 26.20 -0.70
N PRO A 93 6.14 26.13 -0.97
CA PRO A 93 6.70 25.92 -2.32
C PRO A 93 6.23 24.64 -3.05
N ARG A 94 5.48 23.79 -2.36
CA ARG A 94 4.93 22.51 -2.83
C ARG A 94 3.41 22.44 -2.62
N ALA A 95 2.75 23.57 -2.46
CA ALA A 95 1.31 23.67 -2.24
C ALA A 95 0.51 22.91 -3.31
N GLN A 96 0.98 22.98 -4.56
CA GLN A 96 0.34 22.33 -5.72
C GLN A 96 0.84 20.91 -6.00
N ASP A 97 1.80 20.39 -5.23
CA ASP A 97 2.26 19.01 -5.41
C ASP A 97 1.19 18.04 -4.90
N TYR A 98 0.97 16.95 -5.64
CA TYR A 98 0.04 15.89 -5.26
C TYR A 98 0.64 14.90 -4.25
N TYR A 99 -0.21 14.46 -3.32
CA TYR A 99 0.06 13.47 -2.29
C TYR A 99 -1.11 12.49 -2.21
N PHE A 100 -0.80 11.23 -1.92
CA PHE A 100 -1.79 10.29 -1.41
C PHE A 100 -1.99 10.58 0.07
N ARG A 101 -3.21 10.92 0.46
CA ARG A 101 -3.67 10.94 1.84
C ARG A 101 -4.30 9.59 2.15
N ILE A 102 -3.72 8.89 3.13
CA ILE A 102 -4.16 7.57 3.58
C ILE A 102 -4.77 7.75 4.97
N GLU A 103 -6.09 7.64 5.07
CA GLU A 103 -6.75 7.54 6.37
C GLU A 103 -6.49 6.16 6.98
N VAL A 104 -6.20 6.14 8.27
CA VAL A 104 -5.91 4.93 9.03
C VAL A 104 -6.82 4.82 10.25
N GLY A 105 -7.02 3.60 10.73
CA GLY A 105 -7.62 3.36 12.03
C GLY A 105 -6.68 3.70 13.19
N PRO A 106 -7.06 3.29 14.42
CA PRO A 106 -6.19 3.44 15.59
C PRO A 106 -4.82 2.81 15.37
N LEU A 107 -3.78 3.49 15.85
CA LEU A 107 -2.42 2.94 15.87
C LEU A 107 -2.33 1.80 16.89
N GLU A 108 -1.83 0.66 16.43
CA GLU A 108 -1.51 -0.50 17.25
C GLU A 108 0.01 -0.65 17.33
N ARG A 109 0.51 -0.93 18.53
CA ARG A 109 1.92 -1.23 18.73
C ARG A 109 2.17 -2.71 18.47
N LEU A 110 3.19 -3.02 17.67
CA LEU A 110 3.64 -4.39 17.48
C LEU A 110 4.14 -4.97 18.82
N MET A 111 3.70 -6.19 19.15
CA MET A 111 4.23 -6.92 20.31
C MET A 111 5.75 -7.10 20.23
N ARG A 112 6.26 -7.31 19.01
CA ARG A 112 7.69 -7.37 18.68
C ARG A 112 7.98 -6.33 17.60
N PRO A 113 8.50 -5.14 17.95
CA PRO A 113 8.93 -4.15 16.96
C PRO A 113 10.03 -4.74 16.06
N VAL A 114 10.00 -4.40 14.77
CA VAL A 114 10.92 -4.95 13.77
C VAL A 114 12.09 -3.97 13.55
N PRO A 115 13.30 -4.23 14.07
CA PRO A 115 14.44 -3.35 13.93
C PRO A 115 15.04 -3.40 12.52
N ALA A 116 15.74 -2.33 12.15
CA ALA A 116 16.66 -2.29 11.02
C ALA A 116 18.10 -2.29 11.53
N ALA A 117 18.65 -3.48 11.82
CA ALA A 117 19.94 -3.62 12.45
C ALA A 117 21.06 -2.98 11.61
N THR A 118 21.05 -3.28 10.30
CA THR A 118 22.08 -2.81 9.35
C THR A 118 21.49 -1.94 8.24
N MET A 119 20.30 -2.26 7.72
CA MET A 119 19.67 -1.56 6.60
C MET A 119 18.89 -0.31 7.04
N ARG A 120 19.59 0.75 7.45
CA ARG A 120 18.96 1.96 8.03
C ARG A 120 18.31 2.90 7.02
N ARG A 121 18.54 2.71 5.73
CA ARG A 121 17.97 3.50 4.62
C ARG A 121 17.06 2.59 3.81
N ILE A 122 15.81 2.47 4.24
CA ILE A 122 14.78 1.76 3.51
C ILE A 122 13.89 2.73 2.74
N THR A 123 13.31 2.24 1.66
CA THR A 123 12.16 2.85 1.00
C THR A 123 10.87 2.22 1.54
N PHE A 124 9.74 2.48 0.87
CA PHE A 124 8.52 1.72 1.10
C PHE A 124 8.75 0.23 0.84
N ILE A 125 8.14 -0.63 1.67
CA ILE A 125 8.17 -2.08 1.53
C ILE A 125 6.73 -2.58 1.47
N HIS A 126 6.34 -3.23 0.38
CA HIS A 126 5.07 -3.95 0.31
C HIS A 126 5.30 -5.39 0.78
N THR A 127 4.48 -5.85 1.72
CA THR A 127 4.66 -7.14 2.41
C THR A 127 3.32 -7.69 2.89
N THR A 128 3.35 -8.78 3.66
CA THR A 128 2.15 -9.37 4.28
C THR A 128 2.11 -9.13 5.79
N LEU A 129 0.92 -9.17 6.37
CA LEU A 129 0.76 -9.03 7.82
C LEU A 129 1.45 -10.18 8.56
N ALA A 130 1.40 -11.40 8.02
CA ALA A 130 2.14 -12.53 8.57
C ALA A 130 3.65 -12.26 8.65
N ARG A 131 4.27 -11.67 7.61
CA ARG A 131 5.70 -11.30 7.66
C ARG A 131 5.96 -10.21 8.69
N LEU A 132 5.14 -9.17 8.73
CA LEU A 132 5.30 -8.08 9.71
C LEU A 132 5.31 -8.60 11.16
N LEU A 133 4.42 -9.54 11.49
CA LEU A 133 4.27 -10.06 12.85
C LEU A 133 5.38 -11.04 13.28
N HIS A 134 6.14 -11.59 12.33
CA HIS A 134 7.16 -12.61 12.58
C HIS A 134 8.59 -12.18 12.20
N ALA A 135 8.76 -11.05 11.52
CA ALA A 135 10.08 -10.56 11.12
C ALA A 135 10.94 -10.19 12.32
N ASP A 136 12.21 -10.62 12.28
CA ASP A 136 13.22 -10.26 13.26
C ASP A 136 14.01 -9.01 12.82
N ASP A 137 14.05 -8.75 11.51
CA ASP A 137 14.67 -7.56 10.93
C ASP A 137 13.85 -7.05 9.72
N VAL A 138 13.95 -5.75 9.41
CA VAL A 138 13.25 -5.15 8.25
C VAL A 138 13.59 -5.83 6.92
N ARG A 139 14.75 -6.48 6.80
CA ARG A 139 15.13 -7.26 5.61
C ARG A 139 14.19 -8.45 5.35
N ASP A 140 13.60 -9.02 6.39
CA ASP A 140 12.68 -10.17 6.29
C ASP A 140 11.32 -9.78 5.70
N LEU A 141 11.03 -8.46 5.66
CA LEU A 141 9.80 -7.90 5.13
C LEU A 141 9.78 -7.87 3.59
N PHE A 142 10.93 -7.89 2.93
CA PHE A 142 11.00 -7.89 1.47
C PHE A 142 10.50 -9.22 0.89
N LEU A 143 9.58 -9.13 -0.07
CA LEU A 143 9.13 -10.26 -0.87
C LEU A 143 10.17 -10.56 -1.96
N GLN A 144 10.58 -11.82 -2.09
CA GLN A 144 11.52 -12.24 -3.14
C GLN A 144 10.80 -12.46 -4.48
N ASP A 145 9.65 -13.15 -4.46
CA ASP A 145 8.87 -13.51 -5.65
C ASP A 145 7.47 -12.89 -5.60
N ASP A 146 7.36 -11.57 -5.66
CA ASP A 146 6.06 -10.87 -5.58
C ASP A 146 5.21 -11.12 -6.85
N PRO A 147 4.01 -11.74 -6.73
CA PRO A 147 3.11 -11.94 -7.87
C PRO A 147 2.69 -10.62 -8.54
N PHE A 148 2.62 -9.52 -7.79
CA PHE A 148 2.34 -8.21 -8.37
C PHE A 148 3.42 -7.80 -9.38
N GLU A 149 4.71 -7.96 -9.04
CA GLU A 149 5.82 -7.62 -9.94
C GLU A 149 5.86 -8.56 -11.16
N ARG A 150 5.55 -9.86 -10.97
CA ARG A 150 5.42 -10.82 -12.08
C ARG A 150 4.32 -10.40 -13.06
N LEU A 151 3.13 -10.05 -12.55
CA LEU A 151 2.02 -9.58 -13.38
C LEU A 151 2.36 -8.26 -14.07
N TRP A 152 2.95 -7.31 -13.33
CA TRP A 152 3.38 -6.02 -13.87
C TRP A 152 4.32 -6.19 -15.06
N GLN A 153 5.32 -7.06 -14.93
CA GLN A 153 6.28 -7.35 -16.00
C GLN A 153 5.59 -8.02 -17.19
N ALA A 154 4.75 -9.03 -16.96
CA ALA A 154 4.03 -9.73 -18.02
C ALA A 154 3.11 -8.80 -18.83
N LEU A 155 2.44 -7.84 -18.19
CA LEU A 155 1.65 -6.81 -18.87
C LEU A 155 2.53 -5.94 -19.78
N ARG A 156 3.73 -5.55 -19.32
CA ARG A 156 4.68 -4.78 -20.13
C ARG A 156 5.20 -5.58 -21.32
N ASP A 157 5.49 -6.86 -21.12
CA ASP A 157 5.96 -7.76 -22.18
C ASP A 157 4.86 -7.96 -23.25
N ALA A 158 3.59 -7.97 -22.82
CA ALA A 158 2.42 -7.91 -23.71
C ALA A 158 2.18 -6.53 -24.35
N ARG A 159 3.13 -5.59 -24.24
CA ARG A 159 3.09 -4.21 -24.77
C ARG A 159 1.96 -3.34 -24.21
N LEU A 160 1.37 -3.73 -23.07
CA LEU A 160 0.43 -2.89 -22.35
C LEU A 160 1.20 -1.83 -21.55
N ARG A 161 0.51 -0.74 -21.19
CA ARG A 161 1.08 0.38 -20.44
C ARG A 161 0.42 0.47 -19.05
N PRO A 162 0.84 -0.36 -18.08
CA PRO A 162 0.31 -0.30 -16.72
C PRO A 162 0.64 1.04 -16.06
N LEU A 163 -0.36 1.63 -15.42
CA LEU A 163 -0.28 2.85 -14.64
C LEU A 163 -0.39 2.49 -13.15
N PRO A 164 0.54 2.95 -12.30
CA PRO A 164 0.50 2.67 -10.86
C PRO A 164 -0.39 3.67 -10.11
N ASN A 165 -0.83 3.29 -8.91
CA ASN A 165 -1.38 4.18 -7.88
C ASN A 165 -2.53 5.09 -8.35
N ARG A 166 -3.46 4.57 -9.15
CA ARG A 166 -4.72 5.27 -9.38
C ARG A 166 -5.65 5.07 -8.20
N VAL A 167 -6.51 6.06 -7.94
CA VAL A 167 -7.55 5.97 -6.92
C VAL A 167 -8.89 6.04 -7.63
N ALA A 168 -9.69 4.99 -7.49
CA ALA A 168 -11.06 4.95 -7.99
C ALA A 168 -12.01 5.11 -6.80
N GLY A 169 -12.68 6.28 -6.74
CA GLY A 169 -13.44 6.68 -5.56
C GLY A 169 -12.51 6.94 -4.39
N ASP A 170 -12.47 6.01 -3.43
CA ASP A 170 -11.62 6.06 -2.24
C ASP A 170 -10.64 4.87 -2.11
N ARG A 171 -10.55 4.05 -3.17
CA ARG A 171 -9.72 2.85 -3.19
C ARG A 171 -8.52 3.00 -4.11
N PRO A 172 -7.31 2.64 -3.65
CA PRO A 172 -6.16 2.54 -4.52
C PRO A 172 -6.32 1.31 -5.41
N LEU A 173 -5.84 1.42 -6.63
CA LEU A 173 -5.71 0.31 -7.58
C LEU A 173 -4.25 -0.08 -7.68
N ASP A 174 -4.00 -1.39 -7.61
CA ASP A 174 -2.66 -1.93 -7.72
C ASP A 174 -2.10 -1.67 -9.13
N ILE A 175 -2.90 -1.97 -10.17
CA ILE A 175 -2.55 -1.72 -11.56
C ILE A 175 -3.75 -1.09 -12.27
N THR A 176 -3.50 -0.14 -13.18
CA THR A 176 -4.52 0.41 -14.06
C THR A 176 -4.08 0.31 -15.52
N LEU A 177 -4.98 -0.11 -16.39
CA LEU A 177 -4.81 -0.09 -17.83
C LEU A 177 -5.78 0.91 -18.46
N ARG A 178 -5.35 1.58 -19.53
CA ARG A 178 -6.27 2.34 -20.40
C ARG A 178 -7.01 1.34 -21.27
N ALA A 179 -8.34 1.44 -21.30
CA ALA A 179 -9.22 0.58 -22.10
C ALA A 179 -10.10 1.45 -23.01
N ARG A 180 -10.77 0.82 -23.98
CA ARG A 180 -11.71 1.53 -24.85
C ARG A 180 -12.89 2.01 -24.01
N GLY A 181 -13.09 3.33 -23.95
CA GLY A 181 -14.18 3.94 -23.18
C GLY A 181 -13.86 4.24 -21.72
N GLY A 182 -12.62 4.00 -21.25
CA GLY A 182 -12.28 4.28 -19.86
C GLY A 182 -11.00 3.63 -19.35
N TYR A 183 -11.07 3.08 -18.14
CA TYR A 183 -9.96 2.45 -17.44
C TYR A 183 -10.35 1.07 -16.93
N LEU A 184 -9.43 0.12 -16.99
CA LEU A 184 -9.52 -1.17 -16.32
C LEU A 184 -8.65 -1.12 -15.07
N GLY A 185 -9.26 -1.22 -13.89
CA GLY A 185 -8.58 -1.39 -12.61
C GLY A 185 -8.31 -2.85 -12.32
N ILE A 186 -7.10 -3.18 -11.89
CA ILE A 186 -6.71 -4.54 -11.49
C ILE A 186 -6.24 -4.50 -10.04
N ASN A 187 -6.86 -5.33 -9.20
CA ASN A 187 -6.48 -5.51 -7.81
C ASN A 187 -5.83 -6.88 -7.62
N CYS A 188 -4.63 -6.91 -7.03
CA CYS A 188 -3.87 -8.11 -6.71
C CYS A 188 -4.15 -8.52 -5.25
N ASP A 189 -5.41 -8.82 -4.97
CA ASP A 189 -5.93 -9.11 -3.64
C ASP A 189 -6.74 -10.41 -3.69
N GLU A 190 -6.84 -11.12 -2.57
CA GLU A 190 -7.78 -12.23 -2.45
C GLU A 190 -9.19 -11.67 -2.66
N ALA A 191 -10.02 -12.37 -3.43
CA ALA A 191 -11.40 -11.97 -3.71
C ALA A 191 -12.26 -12.08 -2.44
N THR A 192 -12.03 -11.18 -1.47
CA THR A 192 -12.66 -11.23 -0.17
C THR A 192 -13.92 -10.38 -0.22
N GLY A 193 -15.09 -11.03 -0.13
CA GLY A 193 -16.43 -10.43 -0.17
C GLY A 193 -16.80 -9.53 1.00
N ALA A 194 -15.84 -8.86 1.64
CA ALA A 194 -16.04 -8.03 2.84
C ALA A 194 -15.65 -6.56 2.64
N ARG A 195 -15.57 -6.09 1.39
CA ARG A 195 -15.44 -4.66 1.10
C ARG A 195 -16.67 -4.25 0.29
N GLU A 196 -17.66 -3.66 0.96
CA GLU A 196 -18.93 -3.18 0.37
C GLU A 196 -18.73 -2.70 -1.06
N GLN A 197 -19.50 -3.27 -1.99
CA GLN A 197 -19.52 -2.87 -3.39
C GLN A 197 -20.17 -1.48 -3.47
N ARG A 198 -19.37 -0.43 -3.31
CA ARG A 198 -19.82 0.94 -3.58
C ARG A 198 -19.93 1.16 -5.08
N PRO A 199 -20.88 1.98 -5.54
CA PRO A 199 -21.07 2.25 -6.97
C PRO A 199 -19.76 2.76 -7.57
N LEU A 200 -19.39 2.13 -8.67
CA LEU A 200 -18.15 2.41 -9.38
C LEU A 200 -18.28 3.77 -10.10
N PRO A 201 -17.19 4.56 -10.22
CA PRO A 201 -17.22 5.74 -11.06
C PRO A 201 -17.52 5.35 -12.52
N GLU A 202 -18.20 6.22 -13.26
CA GLU A 202 -18.41 6.02 -14.70
C GLU A 202 -17.06 5.76 -15.41
N ARG A 203 -17.07 4.89 -16.43
CA ARG A 203 -15.89 4.54 -17.25
C ARG A 203 -14.80 3.71 -16.56
N TRP A 204 -15.15 2.93 -15.53
CA TRP A 204 -14.25 1.95 -14.95
C TRP A 204 -14.79 0.52 -15.06
N SER A 205 -13.96 -0.41 -15.54
CA SER A 205 -14.12 -1.86 -15.34
C SER A 205 -13.07 -2.35 -14.33
N PHE A 206 -13.31 -3.50 -13.70
CA PHE A 206 -12.42 -4.04 -12.67
C PHE A 206 -12.23 -5.55 -12.80
N VAL A 207 -11.01 -5.99 -12.54
CA VAL A 207 -10.67 -7.41 -12.35
C VAL A 207 -9.90 -7.56 -11.05
N THR A 208 -10.32 -8.51 -10.22
CA THR A 208 -9.54 -8.95 -9.06
C THR A 208 -8.83 -10.26 -9.42
N LEU A 209 -7.54 -10.32 -9.10
CA LEU A 209 -6.67 -11.47 -9.29
C LEU A 209 -6.02 -11.80 -7.96
N ALA A 210 -6.26 -13.02 -7.45
CA ALA A 210 -5.59 -13.44 -6.23
C ALA A 210 -4.10 -13.66 -6.49
N PRO A 211 -3.19 -13.35 -5.54
CA PRO A 211 -1.75 -13.60 -5.71
C PRO A 211 -1.44 -15.04 -6.16
N GLN A 212 -2.14 -16.04 -5.60
CA GLN A 212 -1.96 -17.45 -5.96
C GLN A 212 -2.51 -17.80 -7.35
N GLU A 213 -3.52 -17.07 -7.84
CA GLU A 213 -4.01 -17.19 -9.23
C GLU A 213 -2.91 -16.74 -10.21
N ILE A 214 -2.29 -15.58 -9.93
CA ILE A 214 -1.18 -15.03 -10.72
C ILE A 214 0.02 -15.96 -10.71
N GLU A 215 0.35 -16.55 -9.56
CA GLU A 215 1.47 -17.49 -9.44
C GLU A 215 1.27 -18.76 -10.27
N ARG A 216 0.05 -19.32 -10.23
CA ARG A 216 -0.30 -20.61 -10.83
C ARG A 216 -0.60 -20.54 -12.33
N ASP A 217 -1.31 -19.50 -12.79
CA ASP A 217 -1.73 -19.35 -14.19
C ASP A 217 -1.70 -17.89 -14.65
N LEU A 218 -0.48 -17.34 -14.74
CA LEU A 218 -0.27 -16.00 -15.30
C LEU A 218 -0.87 -15.83 -16.72
N PRO A 219 -0.75 -16.78 -17.67
CA PRO A 219 -1.41 -16.68 -18.96
C PRO A 219 -2.94 -16.58 -18.86
N GLY A 220 -3.57 -17.32 -17.94
CA GLY A 220 -5.00 -17.21 -17.64
C GLY A 220 -5.39 -15.84 -17.11
N CYS A 221 -4.60 -15.27 -16.19
CA CYS A 221 -4.81 -13.91 -15.71
C CYS A 221 -4.77 -12.89 -16.86
N LEU A 222 -3.81 -13.02 -17.79
CA LEU A 222 -3.72 -12.13 -18.96
C LEU A 222 -4.94 -12.26 -19.88
N ARG A 223 -5.47 -13.48 -20.10
CA ARG A 223 -6.71 -13.68 -20.87
C ARG A 223 -7.90 -13.02 -20.18
N LYS A 224 -8.02 -13.15 -18.85
CA LYS A 224 -9.08 -12.53 -18.05
C LYS A 224 -9.02 -10.99 -18.11
N ILE A 225 -7.82 -10.41 -18.05
CA ILE A 225 -7.59 -8.98 -18.24
C ILE A 225 -7.99 -8.53 -19.66
N GLY A 226 -7.64 -9.31 -20.69
CA GLY A 226 -7.97 -8.97 -22.08
C GLY A 226 -9.47 -9.06 -22.42
N ALA A 227 -10.25 -9.78 -21.63
CA ALA A 227 -11.70 -9.95 -21.81
C ALA A 227 -12.54 -8.89 -21.06
N ALA A 228 -11.93 -8.06 -20.20
CA ALA A 228 -12.58 -7.06 -19.34
C ALA A 228 -12.48 -5.63 -19.89
#